data_AF-A0A285QR31-F1
#
_entry.id   AF-A0A285QR31-F1
#
_cell.length_a   1.000
_cell.length_b   1.000
_cell.length_c   1.000
_cell.angle_alpha   90.00
_cell.angle_beta   90.00
_cell.angle_gamma   90.00
#
_symmetry.space_group_name_H-M   'P 1'
#
loop_
_entity.id
_entity.type
_entity.pdbx_description
1 polymer ?
#
loop_
_entity_poly.entity_id
_entity_poly.type
_entity_poly.pdbx_seq_one_letter_code
_entity_poly.pdbx_strand_id
1 'polypeptide(L)' 'MVQLAHTLGLTVTAEGIESAAQAERLRLTGCDTAQGWYFARPGEAALVAAILREGRPALDGR' A
#
# COMPACT_ATOMS: atom_id res chain seq x y z
N MET A 1 -6.82 -12.49 -10.09
CA MET A 1 -5.93 -12.68 -8.92
C MET A 1 -6.62 -12.25 -7.63
N VAL A 2 -7.00 -10.98 -7.46
CA VAL A 2 -7.72 -10.50 -6.26
C VAL A 2 -8.96 -11.34 -5.92
N GLN A 3 -9.91 -11.45 -6.86
CA GLN A 3 -11.13 -12.24 -6.66
C GLN A 3 -10.88 -13.73 -6.37
N LEU A 4 -9.81 -14.30 -6.93
CA LEU A 4 -9.42 -15.69 -6.66
C LEU A 4 -8.89 -15.83 -5.23
N ALA A 5 -8.00 -14.95 -4.79
CA ALA A 5 -7.49 -14.93 -3.43
C ALA A 5 -8.62 -14.75 -2.41
N HIS A 6 -9.55 -13.84 -2.68
CA HIS A 6 -10.74 -13.64 -1.84
C HIS A 6 -11.64 -14.88 -1.78
N THR A 7 -11.83 -15.60 -2.91
CA THR A 7 -12.56 -16.88 -2.93
C THR A 7 -11.88 -17.94 -2.06
N LEU A 8 -10.55 -17.88 -1.94
CA LEU A 8 -9.75 -18.77 -1.10
C LEU A 8 -9.61 -18.27 0.35
N GLY A 9 -10.26 -17.17 0.73
CA GLY A 9 -10.15 -16.58 2.07
C GLY A 9 -8.79 -15.95 2.37
N LEU A 10 -8.06 -15.52 1.35
CA LEU A 10 -6.74 -14.90 1.46
C LEU A 10 -6.81 -13.38 1.29
N THR A 11 -5.91 -12.66 1.95
CA THR A 11 -5.66 -11.23 1.72
C THR A 11 -4.61 -11.02 0.63
N VAL A 12 -4.73 -9.93 -0.12
CA VAL A 12 -3.82 -9.58 -1.22
C VAL A 12 -3.16 -8.23 -0.96
N THR A 13 -1.83 -8.23 -1.04
CA THR A 13 -1.00 -7.03 -1.08
C THR A 13 -0.47 -6.82 -2.49
N ALA A 14 -0.77 -5.67 -3.09
CA ALA A 14 -0.16 -5.27 -4.35
C ALA A 14 1.16 -4.53 -4.10
N GLU A 15 2.26 -5.02 -4.63
CA GLU A 15 3.60 -4.41 -4.47
C GLU A 15 4.04 -3.65 -5.73
N GLY A 16 4.92 -2.67 -5.54
CA GLY A 16 5.53 -1.90 -6.63
C GLY A 16 4.69 -0.73 -7.13
N ILE A 17 3.90 -0.09 -6.27
CA ILE A 17 3.05 1.04 -6.67
C ILE A 17 3.86 2.34 -6.72
N GLU A 18 3.89 2.98 -7.87
CA GLU A 18 4.72 4.17 -8.11
C GLU A 18 3.89 5.43 -8.43
N SER A 19 2.60 5.27 -8.75
CA SER A 19 1.72 6.38 -9.16
C SER A 19 0.30 6.28 -8.59
N ALA A 20 -0.36 7.43 -8.49
CA ALA A 20 -1.76 7.54 -8.08
C ALA A 20 -2.70 6.73 -9.00
N ALA A 21 -2.41 6.70 -10.31
CA ALA A 21 -3.22 5.95 -11.27
C ALA A 21 -3.15 4.43 -11.04
N GLN A 22 -1.99 3.90 -10.65
CA GLN A 22 -1.85 2.49 -10.27
C GLN A 22 -2.61 2.20 -8.97
N ALA A 23 -2.47 3.06 -7.96
CA ALA A 23 -3.18 2.93 -6.68
C ALA A 23 -4.70 2.93 -6.87
N GLU A 24 -5.22 3.85 -7.68
CA GLU A 24 -6.65 3.93 -7.96
C GLU A 24 -7.17 2.70 -8.70
N ARG A 25 -6.43 2.19 -9.70
CA ARG A 25 -6.78 0.93 -10.36
C ARG A 25 -6.87 -0.24 -9.38
N LEU A 26 -5.93 -0.36 -8.44
CA LEU A 26 -5.93 -1.42 -7.44
C LEU A 26 -7.05 -1.28 -6.41
N ARG A 27 -7.40 -0.04 -6.04
CA ARG A 27 -8.55 0.25 -5.21
C ARG A 27 -9.84 -0.24 -5.87
N LEU A 28 -9.99 0.01 -7.18
CA LEU A 28 -11.15 -0.42 -7.96
C LEU A 28 -11.22 -1.94 -8.16
N THR A 29 -10.09 -2.66 -8.14
CA THR A 29 -10.11 -4.14 -8.17
C THR A 29 -10.45 -4.77 -6.82
N GLY A 30 -10.57 -3.98 -5.76
CA GLY A 30 -10.81 -4.46 -4.40
C GLY A 30 -9.58 -5.05 -3.73
N CYS A 31 -8.36 -4.66 -4.12
CA CYS A 31 -7.15 -5.13 -3.43
C CYS A 31 -7.13 -4.64 -1.97
N ASP A 32 -6.67 -5.49 -1.04
CA ASP A 32 -6.79 -5.21 0.40
C ASP A 32 -5.75 -4.19 0.88
N THR A 33 -4.50 -4.38 0.47
CA THR A 33 -3.40 -3.47 0.81
C THR A 33 -2.47 -3.25 -0.39
N ALA A 34 -1.68 -2.19 -0.33
CA ALA A 34 -0.71 -1.86 -1.36
C ALA A 34 0.58 -1.33 -0.75
N GLN A 35 1.70 -1.67 -1.37
CA GLN A 35 3.04 -1.21 -1.01
C GLN A 35 3.73 -0.64 -2.25
N GLY A 36 4.38 0.50 -2.07
CA GLY A 36 5.21 1.06 -3.12
C GLY A 36 5.64 2.48 -2.81
N TRP A 37 6.50 2.97 -3.68
CA TRP A 37 7.08 4.30 -3.66
C TRP A 37 6.08 5.44 -3.72
N TYR A 38 4.89 5.20 -4.27
CA TYR A 38 3.76 6.12 -4.22
C TYR A 38 3.31 6.42 -2.79
N PHE A 39 3.39 5.43 -1.89
CA PHE A 39 3.06 5.60 -0.48
C PHE A 39 4.28 6.11 0.29
N ALA A 40 5.36 5.35 0.28
CA ALA A 40 6.58 5.74 0.98
C ALA A 40 7.82 5.15 0.33
N ARG A 41 8.94 5.84 0.50
CA ARG A 41 10.26 5.22 0.30
C ARG A 41 10.54 4.25 1.45
N PRO A 42 11.32 3.17 1.22
CA PRO A 42 11.92 2.39 2.30
C PRO A 42 12.68 3.31 3.25
N GLY A 43 12.62 3.02 4.55
CA GLY A 43 13.13 3.91 5.58
C GLY A 43 13.70 3.18 6.77
N GLU A 44 14.53 3.90 7.53
CA GLU A 44 15.10 3.42 8.79
C GLU A 44 14.03 3.10 9.82
N ALA A 45 14.35 2.22 10.78
CA ALA A 45 13.42 1.81 11.83
C ALA A 45 12.79 2.98 12.60
N ALA A 46 13.56 4.05 12.83
CA ALA A 46 13.06 5.25 13.52
C ALA A 46 11.95 5.97 12.73
N LEU A 47 12.07 6.01 11.40
CA LEU A 47 11.05 6.59 10.51
C LEU A 47 9.78 5.75 10.53
N VAL A 48 9.91 4.42 10.41
CA VAL A 48 8.77 3.50 10.49
C VAL A 48 8.05 3.64 11.84
N ALA A 49 8.81 3.71 12.94
CA ALA A 49 8.25 3.89 14.27
C ALA A 49 7.51 5.24 14.44
N ALA A 50 7.97 6.31 13.79
CA ALA A 50 7.27 7.59 13.78
C ALA A 50 5.93 7.50 13.04
N ILE A 51 5.93 6.94 11.83
CA ILE A 51 4.72 6.72 11.01
C ILE A 51 3.67 5.92 11.80
N LEU A 52 4.09 4.82 12.43
CA LEU A 52 3.19 3.96 13.21
C LEU A 52 2.59 4.67 14.43
N ARG A 53 3.35 5.57 15.09
CA ARG A 53 2.83 6.35 16.23
C ARG A 53 1.86 7.45 15.80
N GLU A 54 2.11 8.09 14.67
CA GLU A 54 1.29 9.20 14.18
C GLU A 54 -0.02 8.74 13.55
N GLY A 55 -0.15 7.46 13.19
CA GLY A 55 -1.35 6.89 12.58
C GLY A 55 -1.67 7.49 11.19
N ARG A 56 -0.74 8.23 10.60
CA ARG A 56 -0.86 8.84 9.29
C ARG A 56 -0.19 7.93 8.27
N PRO A 57 -0.84 7.59 7.14
CA PRO A 57 -0.11 6.96 6.05
C PRO A 57 1.01 7.91 5.63
N ALA A 58 2.20 7.36 5.46
CA ALA A 58 3.26 8.07 4.75
C ALA A 58 2.69 8.42 3.37
N LEU A 59 2.49 9.71 3.15
CA LEU A 59 2.24 10.36 1.87
C LEU A 59 2.89 11.73 2.04
N ASP A 60 4.20 11.79 1.80
CA ASP A 60 4.96 13.02 1.64
C ASP A 60 5.94 12.78 0.48
N GLY A 61 6.01 13.55 -0.61
CA GLY A 61 5.24 14.73 -1.03
C GLY A 61 4.87 14.61 -2.52
N ARG A 62 4.43 15.68 -3.19
CA ARG A 62 5.35 16.47 -4.02
C ARG A 62 6.82 16.06 -3.96
#